data_AF-A0AAJ1QE94-F1
#
_entry.id   AF-A0AAJ1QE94-F1
#
_cell.length_a   1.000
_cell.length_b   1.000
_cell.length_c   1.000
_cell.angle_alpha   90.00
_cell.angle_beta   90.00
_cell.angle_gamma   90.00
#
_symmetry.space_group_name_H-M   'P 1'
#
loop_
_entity.id
_entity.type
_entity.pdbx_description
1 polymer ?
#
loop_
_entity_poly.entity_id
_entity_poly.type
_entity_poly.pdbx_seq_one_letter_code
_entity_poly.pdbx_strand_id
1 'polypeptide(L)' 'MLKYYKEFFSQYEYASLLQTLTLIGFILVFVTIFIKVIKRPKGYYKDNESAALDLEPEENEKNNTK' A
#
# COMPACT_ATOMS: atom_id res chain seq x y z
N MET A 1 15.04 17.85 -17.04
CA MET A 1 14.01 17.00 -16.40
C MET A 1 12.60 17.34 -16.88
N LEU A 2 12.07 18.56 -16.67
CA LEU A 2 10.70 18.92 -17.08
C LEU A 2 10.43 18.85 -18.61
N LYS A 3 11.44 19.17 -19.43
CA LYS A 3 11.33 19.21 -20.89
C LYS A 3 11.01 17.82 -21.47
N TYR A 4 11.71 16.79 -20.98
CA TYR A 4 11.48 15.39 -21.34
C TYR A 4 10.15 14.85 -20.82
N TYR A 5 9.68 15.32 -19.66
CA TYR A 5 8.38 14.96 -19.12
C TYR A 5 7.25 15.39 -20.06
N LYS A 6 7.30 16.63 -20.56
CA LYS A 6 6.27 17.14 -21.47
C LYS A 6 6.24 16.38 -22.80
N GLU A 7 7.42 16.01 -23.32
CA GLU A 7 7.59 15.28 -24.58
C GLU A 7 7.06 13.84 -24.50
N PHE A 8 7.31 13.13 -23.39
CA PHE A 8 6.80 11.78 -23.16
C PHE A 8 5.27 11.73 -23.03
N PHE A 9 4.65 12.74 -22.41
CA PHE A 9 3.21 12.77 -22.20
C PHE A 9 2.43 13.44 -23.35
N SER A 10 3.06 14.30 -24.17
CA SER A 10 2.37 15.01 -25.25
C SER A 10 2.23 14.23 -26.56
N GLN A 11 3.00 13.14 -26.75
CA GLN A 11 3.06 12.41 -28.02
C GLN A 11 2.27 11.09 -28.05
N TYR A 12 1.57 10.73 -26.98
CA TYR A 12 0.74 9.52 -27.01
C TYR A 12 -0.65 9.85 -27.56
N GLU A 13 -0.89 9.46 -28.81
CA GLU A 13 -2.20 9.53 -29.49
C GLU A 13 -3.32 8.93 -28.64
N TYR A 14 -2.99 7.94 -27.81
CA TYR A 14 -3.91 7.27 -26.89
C TYR A 14 -3.69 7.61 -25.40
N ALA A 15 -2.98 8.71 -25.07
CA ALA A 15 -2.69 9.09 -23.68
C ALA A 15 -3.97 9.19 -22.84
N SER A 16 -5.02 9.81 -23.39
CA SER A 16 -6.32 9.95 -22.72
C SER A 16 -7.00 8.60 -22.49
N LEU A 17 -6.91 7.68 -23.46
CA LEU A 17 -7.45 6.33 -23.32
C LEU A 17 -6.68 5.53 -22.26
N LEU A 18 -5.35 5.55 -22.28
CA LEU A 18 -4.52 4.87 -21.29
C LEU A 18 -4.72 5.44 -19.88
N GLN A 19 -4.86 6.76 -19.76
CA GLN A 19 -5.20 7.42 -18.50
C GLN A 19 -6.55 6.93 -17.97
N THR A 20 -7.56 6.86 -18.84
CA THR A 20 -8.91 6.39 -18.48
C THR A 20 -8.88 4.92 -18.07
N LEU A 21 -8.15 4.07 -18.80
CA LEU A 21 -7.99 2.66 -18.50
C LEU A 21 -7.30 2.45 -17.14
N THR A 22 -6.26 3.25 -16.88
CA THR A 22 -5.51 3.23 -15.62
C THR A 22 -6.40 3.64 -14.45
N LEU A 23 -7.22 4.67 -14.63
CA LEU A 23 -8.17 5.13 -13.60
C LEU A 23 -9.20 4.05 -13.27
N ILE A 24 -9.77 3.41 -14.28
CA ILE A 24 -10.71 2.30 -14.10
C ILE A 24 -10.04 1.13 -13.38
N GLY A 25 -8.82 0.77 -13.79
CA GLY A 25 -8.03 -0.28 -13.13
C GLY A 25 -7.79 0.03 -11.66
N PHE A 26 -7.43 1.26 -11.32
CA PHE A 26 -7.22 1.69 -9.95
C PHE A 26 -8.49 1.56 -9.10
N ILE A 27 -9.63 2.01 -9.64
CA ILE A 27 -10.92 1.90 -8.96
C ILE A 27 -11.29 0.43 -8.72
N LEU A 28 -11.08 -0.46 -9.69
CA LEU A 28 -11.36 -1.89 -9.56
C LEU A 28 -10.49 -2.54 -8.48
N VAL A 29 -9.20 -2.21 -8.42
CA VAL A 29 -8.30 -2.68 -7.37
C VAL A 29 -8.78 -2.20 -6.00
N PHE A 30 -9.13 -0.91 -5.89
CA PHE A 30 -9.62 -0.33 -4.65
C PHE A 30 -10.90 -1.02 -4.17
N VAL A 31 -11.89 -1.19 -5.05
CA VAL A 31 -13.16 -1.87 -4.73
C VAL A 31 -12.90 -3.33 -4.33
N THR A 32 -11.99 -4.02 -5.01
CA THR A 32 -11.63 -5.40 -4.68
C THR A 32 -11.05 -5.52 -3.27
N ILE A 33 -10.10 -4.63 -2.92
CA ILE A 33 -9.52 -4.56 -1.58
C ILE A 33 -10.61 -4.23 -0.56
N PHE A 34 -11.44 -3.23 -0.85
CA PHE A 34 -12.51 -2.80 0.03
C PHE A 34 -13.51 -3.92 0.34
N ILE A 35 -13.97 -4.65 -0.69
CA ILE A 35 -14.83 -5.82 -0.52
C ILE A 35 -14.11 -6.91 0.29
N LYS A 36 -12.83 -7.17 0.02
CA LYS A 36 -12.03 -8.15 0.78
C LYS A 36 -11.95 -7.79 2.26
N VAL A 37 -11.81 -6.50 2.58
CA VAL A 37 -11.75 -5.98 3.95
C VAL A 37 -13.12 -6.06 4.63
N ILE A 38 -14.20 -5.63 3.97
CA ILE A 38 -15.56 -5.70 4.56
C ILE A 38 -16.03 -7.14 4.76
N LYS A 39 -15.68 -8.05 3.84
CA LYS A 39 -15.98 -9.47 3.99
C LYS A 39 -15.23 -10.13 5.14
N ARG A 40 -14.25 -9.47 5.76
CA ARG A 40 -13.63 -10.01 6.98
C ARG A 40 -14.66 -10.00 8.11
N PRO A 41 -14.84 -11.14 8.82
CA PRO A 41 -15.78 -11.21 9.93
C PRO A 41 -15.38 -10.23 11.03
N LYS A 42 -16.36 -9.69 11.75
CA LYS A 42 -16.13 -8.84 12.93
C LYS A 42 -15.30 -9.63 13.93
N GLY A 43 -14.06 -9.21 14.18
CA GLY A 43 -13.09 -9.92 15.02
C GLY A 43 -11.94 -10.61 14.28
N TYR A 44 -11.83 -10.52 12.94
CA TYR A 44 -10.69 -11.08 12.21
C TYR A 44 -9.31 -10.58 12.69
N TYR A 45 -9.25 -9.37 13.27
CA TYR A 45 -8.02 -8.78 13.78
C TYR A 45 -7.88 -8.89 15.30
N LYS A 46 -8.86 -9.46 16.03
CA LYS A 46 -8.87 -9.50 17.51
C LYS A 46 -7.68 -10.27 18.09
N ASP A 47 -7.29 -11.36 17.44
CA ASP A 47 -6.18 -12.20 17.92
C ASP A 47 -4.81 -11.51 17.71
N ASN A 48 -4.74 -10.51 16.84
CA ASN A 48 -3.53 -9.73 16.56
C ASN A 48 -3.59 -8.29 17.12
N GLU A 49 -4.68 -7.90 17.78
CA GLU A 49 -4.81 -6.57 18.42
C GLU A 49 -3.84 -6.41 19.60
N SER A 50 -3.47 -7.52 20.25
CA SER A 50 -2.55 -7.57 21.39
C SER A 50 -1.15 -8.09 21.02
N ALA A 51 -0.90 -8.35 19.73
CA ALA A 51 0.46 -8.64 19.30
C ALA A 51 1.28 -7.39 19.59
N ALA A 52 2.15 -7.46 20.62
CA ALA A 52 3.18 -6.47 20.82
C ALA A 52 3.85 -6.27 19.48
N LEU A 53 4.06 -5.00 19.08
CA LEU A 53 4.82 -4.67 17.88
C LEU A 53 6.04 -5.59 17.91
N ASP A 54 6.22 -6.47 16.91
CA ASP A 54 7.40 -7.32 16.77
C ASP A 54 8.58 -6.38 16.53
N LEU A 55 8.98 -5.68 17.60
CA LEU A 55 10.25 -5.02 17.72
C LEU A 55 11.20 -6.21 17.78
N GLU A 56 11.93 -6.42 16.67
CA GLU A 56 13.10 -7.28 16.68
C GLU A 56 13.81 -7.07 18.01
N PRO A 57 14.13 -8.14 18.76
CA PRO A 57 14.70 -7.98 20.08
C PRO A 57 16.02 -7.22 19.92
N GLU A 58 16.01 -5.94 20.27
CA GLU A 58 17.21 -5.13 20.37
C GLU A 58 18.11 -5.82 21.40
N GLU A 59 19.13 -6.50 20.88
CA GLU A 59 20.28 -6.97 21.64
C GLU A 59 20.92 -5.75 22.32
N ASN A 60 20.45 -5.41 23.52
CA ASN A 60 21.16 -4.48 24.41
C ASN A 60 21.68 -5.24 25.62
N GLU A 61 22.82 -5.86 25.38
CA GLU A 61 23.94 -5.91 26.29
C GLU A 61 24.02 -4.65 27.18
N LYS A 62 23.87 -4.81 28.50
CA LYS A 62 24.61 -4.05 29.54
C LYS A 62 24.34 -4.58 30.95
N ASN A 63 25.24 -5.46 31.35
CA ASN A 63 26.08 -5.41 32.56
C ASN A 63 25.62 -4.54 33.77
N ASN A 64 25.81 -5.14 34.96
CA ASN A 64 25.92 -4.62 36.32
C ASN A 64 24.64 -4.49 37.16
N THR A 65 24.42 -5.48 38.03
CA THR A 65 24.34 -5.28 39.50
C THR A 65 24.50 -6.63 40.21
N LYS A 66 25.70 -6.91 40.72
CA LYS A 66 25.92 -7.54 42.04
C LYS A 66 27.36 -7.35 42.48
#